data_AF-K5VWH7-F1
#
_entry.id   AF-K5VWH7-F1
#
_cell.length_a   1.000
_cell.length_b   1.000
_cell.length_c   1.000
_cell.angle_alpha   90.00
_cell.angle_beta   90.00
_cell.angle_gamma   90.00
#
_symmetry.space_group_name_H-M   'P 1'
#
loop_
_entity.id
_entity.type
_entity.pdbx_description
1 polymer ?
#
loop_
_entity_poly.entity_id
_entity_poly.type
_entity_poly.pdbx_seq_one_letter_code
_entity_poly.pdbx_strand_id
1 'polypeptide(L)'
;VQIQEVQMPSWHAIANAVQSIDDVKIKDCKEDVDTLLVFAGLFSAVMTSFIIESYTFLQTDSGSEIASLLRQIVAANYTISANHVNSTVPIPATFASDPPPWALRINELWFASLICSLATASVGMLVKQWLKEYAAFARVSPRERLQVRQFRNPGLSTWMVLEIAAALPILLQISLGLFFIGLCFFTAAVDPRLGRSSLFLVNSWAFFVLMTVVAPLFSPRCPFKLPLLKGLTKGLRNYVVRP
;
A
#
# COMPACT_ATOMS: atom_id res chain seq x y z
N VAL A 1 22.13 9.35 60.59
CA VAL A 1 21.87 9.33 59.14
C VAL A 1 20.37 9.34 58.97
N GLN A 2 19.80 10.48 58.59
CA GLN A 2 18.37 10.68 58.46
C GLN A 2 17.92 9.90 57.22
N ILE A 3 17.16 8.82 57.42
CA ILE A 3 16.58 8.04 56.33
C ILE A 3 15.53 8.96 55.70
N GLN A 4 15.87 9.52 54.55
CA GLN A 4 14.95 10.31 53.75
C GLN A 4 13.86 9.34 53.26
N GLU A 5 12.69 9.36 53.92
CA GLU A 5 11.51 8.68 53.41
C GLU A 5 11.30 9.14 51.97
N VAL A 6 11.44 8.21 51.03
CA VAL A 6 11.04 8.44 49.64
C VAL A 6 9.53 8.57 49.67
N GLN A 7 9.04 9.81 49.76
CA GLN A 7 7.62 10.12 49.73
C GLN A 7 7.05 9.59 48.41
N MET A 8 6.36 8.45 48.47
CA MET A 8 5.80 7.84 47.27
C MET A 8 4.84 8.84 46.62
N PRO A 9 4.96 9.10 45.31
CA PRO A 9 4.08 10.05 44.63
C PRO A 9 2.63 9.65 44.89
N SER A 10 1.77 10.64 45.18
CA SER A 10 0.37 10.38 45.47
C SER A 10 -0.25 9.54 44.35
N TRP A 11 -1.20 8.66 44.67
CA TRP A 11 -1.88 7.84 43.66
C TRP A 11 -2.44 8.67 42.49
N HIS A 12 -2.79 9.94 42.75
CA HIS A 12 -3.19 10.90 41.73
C HIS A 12 -2.03 11.31 40.81
N ALA A 13 -0.85 11.58 41.36
CA ALA A 13 0.34 11.91 40.59
C ALA A 13 0.76 10.75 39.67
N ILE A 14 0.75 9.51 40.19
CA ILE A 14 1.04 8.31 39.37
C ILE A 14 -0.05 8.13 38.29
N ALA A 15 -1.33 8.23 38.66
CA ALA A 15 -2.44 8.11 37.71
C ALA A 15 -2.33 9.08 36.54
N ASN A 16 -2.05 10.35 36.85
CA ASN A 16 -1.93 11.41 35.86
C ASN A 16 -0.68 11.23 34.98
N ALA A 17 0.45 10.81 35.56
CA ALA A 17 1.68 10.58 34.82
C ALA A 17 1.55 9.41 33.83
N VAL A 18 0.89 8.31 34.20
CA VAL A 18 0.72 7.20 33.25
C VAL A 18 -0.39 7.47 32.24
N GLN A 19 -1.42 8.24 32.61
CA GLN A 19 -2.45 8.67 31.67
C GLN A 19 -1.88 9.60 30.58
N SER A 20 -1.05 10.57 30.96
CA SER A 20 -0.46 11.50 29.98
C SER A 20 0.39 10.78 28.94
N ILE A 21 1.08 9.70 29.32
CA ILE A 21 1.86 8.88 28.39
C ILE A 21 0.95 8.16 27.36
N ASP A 22 -0.18 7.61 27.81
CA ASP A 22 -1.11 6.91 26.92
C ASP A 22 -1.85 7.88 26.01
N ASP A 23 -2.27 9.03 26.54
CA ASP A 23 -2.96 10.07 25.78
C ASP A 23 -2.06 10.60 24.66
N VAL A 24 -0.76 10.79 24.93
CA VAL A 24 0.23 11.15 23.90
C VAL A 24 0.32 10.07 22.83
N LYS A 25 0.51 8.80 23.20
CA LYS A 25 0.60 7.70 22.22
C LYS A 25 -0.65 7.55 21.34
N ILE A 26 -1.83 7.69 21.94
CA ILE A 26 -3.11 7.59 21.23
C ILE A 26 -3.28 8.78 20.29
N LYS A 27 -2.88 9.98 20.74
CA LYS A 27 -2.91 11.18 19.92
C LYS A 27 -1.98 11.04 18.72
N ASP A 28 -0.72 10.69 18.95
CA ASP A 28 0.29 10.48 17.89
C ASP A 28 -0.22 9.45 16.86
N CYS A 29 -0.73 8.31 17.34
CA CYS A 29 -1.28 7.27 16.47
C CYS A 29 -2.48 7.76 15.64
N LYS A 30 -3.37 8.59 16.21
CA LYS A 30 -4.49 9.18 15.47
C LYS A 30 -4.01 10.15 14.39
N GLU A 31 -3.01 10.98 14.70
CA GLU A 31 -2.43 11.94 13.75
C GLU A 31 -1.70 11.23 12.60
N ASP A 32 -0.97 10.16 12.89
CA ASP A 32 -0.34 9.30 11.89
C ASP A 32 -1.39 8.67 10.96
N VAL A 33 -2.45 8.10 11.54
CA VAL A 33 -3.55 7.52 10.77
C VAL A 33 -4.25 8.58 9.90
N ASP A 34 -4.49 9.77 10.41
CA ASP A 34 -5.07 10.86 9.61
C ASP A 34 -4.22 11.24 8.40
N THR A 35 -2.91 11.33 8.60
CA THR A 35 -1.97 11.58 7.50
C THR A 35 -1.99 10.46 6.47
N LEU A 36 -2.04 9.20 6.91
CA LEU A 36 -2.14 8.02 6.03
C LEU A 36 -3.44 8.02 5.23
N LEU A 37 -4.57 8.40 5.83
CA LEU A 37 -5.86 8.47 5.15
C LEU A 37 -5.86 9.52 4.03
N VAL A 38 -5.28 10.70 4.29
CA VAL A 38 -5.15 11.75 3.26
C VAL A 38 -4.28 11.25 2.11
N PHE A 39 -3.13 10.63 2.42
CA PHE A 39 -2.26 10.05 1.40
C PHE A 39 -2.98 8.96 0.60
N ALA A 40 -3.65 8.01 1.25
CA ALA A 40 -4.38 6.93 0.59
C ALA A 40 -5.49 7.45 -0.32
N GLY A 41 -6.20 8.50 0.09
CA GLY A 41 -7.21 9.16 -0.74
C GLY A 41 -6.61 9.78 -2.01
N LEU A 42 -5.56 10.59 -1.86
CA LEU A 42 -4.86 11.24 -2.98
C LEU A 42 -4.25 10.21 -3.93
N PHE A 43 -3.60 9.18 -3.37
CA PHE A 43 -3.01 8.11 -4.14
C PHE A 43 -4.06 7.32 -4.92
N SER A 44 -5.20 6.99 -4.30
CA SER A 44 -6.30 6.30 -4.97
C SER A 44 -6.89 7.13 -6.12
N ALA A 45 -6.96 8.46 -5.98
CA ALA A 45 -7.41 9.35 -7.05
C ALA A 45 -6.45 9.33 -8.25
N VAL A 46 -5.14 9.41 -8.00
CA VAL A 46 -4.12 9.29 -9.05
C VAL A 46 -4.21 7.92 -9.72
N MET A 47 -4.32 6.85 -8.95
CA MET A 47 -4.46 5.50 -9.49
C MET A 47 -5.69 5.32 -10.38
N THR A 48 -6.81 5.96 -10.03
CA THR A 48 -8.06 5.84 -10.78
C THR A 48 -7.90 6.36 -12.21
N SER A 49 -7.14 7.45 -12.43
CA SER A 49 -6.92 7.94 -13.81
C SER A 49 -6.11 6.95 -14.65
N PHE A 50 -5.08 6.34 -14.06
CA PHE A 50 -4.29 5.29 -14.72
C PHE A 50 -5.13 4.05 -15.02
N ILE A 51 -5.99 3.62 -14.09
CA ILE A 51 -6.87 2.46 -14.30
C ILE A 51 -7.89 2.71 -15.42
N ILE A 52 -8.47 3.92 -15.48
CA ILE A 52 -9.40 4.29 -16.55
C ILE A 52 -8.71 4.16 -17.91
N GLU A 53 -7.48 4.67 -18.02
CA GLU A 53 -6.68 4.55 -19.24
C GLU A 53 -6.33 3.09 -19.55
N SER A 54 -5.80 2.33 -18.57
CA SER A 54 -5.36 0.95 -18.83
C SER A 54 -6.47 -0.02 -19.12
N TYR A 55 -7.68 0.26 -18.63
CA TYR A 55 -8.84 -0.57 -18.92
C TYR A 55 -9.16 -0.57 -20.42
N THR A 56 -8.87 0.52 -21.14
CA THR A 56 -9.06 0.58 -22.59
C THR A 56 -8.15 -0.39 -23.33
N PHE A 57 -6.95 -0.69 -22.82
CA PHE A 57 -6.05 -1.69 -23.44
C PHE A 57 -6.53 -3.13 -23.28
N LEU A 58 -7.51 -3.39 -22.40
CA LEU A 58 -8.18 -4.70 -22.31
C LEU A 58 -9.33 -4.82 -23.31
N GLN A 59 -9.81 -3.70 -23.84
CA GLN A 59 -10.85 -3.67 -24.85
C GLN A 59 -10.23 -3.87 -26.23
N THR A 60 -10.92 -4.64 -27.05
CA THR A 60 -10.57 -4.80 -28.45
C THR A 60 -10.77 -3.48 -29.18
N ASP A 61 -9.70 -2.89 -29.71
CA ASP A 61 -9.77 -1.64 -30.49
C ASP A 61 -10.45 -1.91 -31.83
N SER A 62 -11.78 -1.72 -31.85
CA SER A 62 -12.60 -1.85 -33.06
C SER A 62 -12.09 -1.00 -34.22
N GLY A 63 -11.41 0.12 -33.96
CA GLY A 63 -10.79 0.95 -34.99
C GLY A 63 -9.59 0.28 -35.65
N SER A 64 -8.70 -0.34 -34.86
CA SER A 64 -7.56 -1.11 -35.37
C SER A 64 -8.01 -2.36 -36.14
N GLU A 65 -9.07 -3.02 -35.67
CA GLU A 65 -9.66 -4.18 -36.36
C GLU A 65 -10.26 -3.76 -37.70
N ILE A 66 -11.07 -2.70 -37.73
CA ILE A 66 -11.63 -2.15 -38.97
C ILE A 66 -10.51 -1.73 -39.93
N ALA A 67 -9.44 -1.09 -39.45
CA ALA A 67 -8.32 -0.70 -40.29
C ALA A 67 -7.55 -1.91 -40.84
N SER A 68 -7.39 -2.97 -40.04
CA SER A 68 -6.78 -4.23 -40.48
C SER A 68 -7.63 -4.94 -41.52
N LEU A 69 -8.96 -4.97 -41.33
CA LEU A 69 -9.94 -5.48 -42.28
C LEU A 69 -9.91 -4.66 -43.58
N LEU A 70 -9.86 -3.34 -43.49
CA LEU A 70 -9.79 -2.47 -44.67
C LEU A 70 -8.51 -2.72 -45.47
N ARG A 71 -7.37 -2.84 -44.79
CA ARG A 71 -6.10 -3.20 -45.43
C ARG A 71 -6.17 -4.58 -46.09
N GLN A 72 -6.83 -5.54 -45.47
CA GLN A 72 -6.99 -6.88 -46.02
C GLN A 72 -7.93 -6.91 -47.23
N ILE A 73 -9.02 -6.13 -47.22
CA ILE A 73 -9.93 -5.96 -48.36
C ILE A 73 -9.21 -5.27 -49.52
N VAL A 74 -8.43 -4.21 -49.25
CA VAL A 74 -7.63 -3.52 -50.28
C VAL A 74 -6.52 -4.41 -50.83
N ALA A 75 -5.96 -5.31 -50.01
CA ALA A 75 -4.93 -6.27 -50.43
C ALA A 75 -5.52 -7.52 -51.12
N ALA A 76 -6.83 -7.73 -51.07
CA ALA A 76 -7.47 -8.87 -51.73
C ALA A 76 -7.52 -8.63 -53.25
N ASN A 77 -6.78 -9.45 -54.00
CA ASN A 77 -6.90 -9.50 -55.46
C ASN A 77 -8.15 -10.31 -55.84
N TYR A 78 -9.20 -9.61 -56.24
CA TYR A 78 -10.41 -10.23 -56.77
C TYR A 78 -10.24 -10.52 -58.26
N THR A 79 -10.31 -11.79 -58.64
CA THR A 79 -10.47 -12.18 -60.05
C THR A 79 -11.95 -12.34 -60.34
N ILE A 80 -12.51 -11.45 -61.15
CA ILE A 80 -13.91 -11.48 -61.58
C ILE A 80 -13.97 -12.16 -62.95
N SER A 81 -14.55 -13.36 -62.99
CA SER A 81 -14.92 -14.06 -64.22
C SER A 81 -16.43 -14.04 -64.37
N ALA A 82 -16.95 -14.19 -65.59
CA ALA A 82 -18.35 -13.90 -65.97
C ALA A 82 -19.43 -14.48 -65.03
N ASN A 83 -19.15 -15.56 -64.27
CA ASN A 83 -20.05 -16.16 -63.28
C ASN A 83 -19.43 -16.41 -61.90
N HIS A 84 -18.17 -16.04 -61.64
CA HIS A 84 -17.50 -16.31 -60.36
C HIS A 84 -16.59 -15.15 -59.93
N VAL A 85 -16.77 -14.71 -58.69
CA VAL A 85 -15.82 -13.85 -57.97
C VAL A 85 -14.99 -14.77 -57.08
N ASN A 86 -13.71 -14.96 -57.42
CA ASN A 86 -12.80 -15.77 -56.62
C ASN A 86 -11.87 -14.84 -55.84
N SER A 87 -11.80 -15.01 -54.51
CA SER A 87 -10.88 -14.28 -53.64
C SER A 87 -9.76 -15.23 -53.21
N THR A 88 -8.51 -14.82 -53.37
CA THR A 88 -7.33 -15.64 -53.04
C THR A 88 -6.93 -15.55 -51.56
N VAL A 89 -7.61 -14.71 -50.77
CA VAL A 89 -7.25 -14.47 -49.36
C VAL A 89 -8.26 -15.18 -48.44
N PRO A 90 -7.80 -16.12 -47.57
CA PRO A 90 -8.65 -16.73 -46.55
C PRO A 90 -9.09 -15.66 -45.54
N ILE A 91 -10.40 -15.61 -45.24
CA ILE A 91 -10.94 -14.77 -44.17
C ILE A 91 -10.67 -15.51 -42.84
N PRO A 92 -9.92 -14.94 -41.88
CA PRO A 92 -9.73 -15.56 -40.58
C PRO A 92 -11.07 -15.68 -39.84
N ALA A 93 -11.36 -16.83 -39.25
CA ALA A 93 -12.64 -17.10 -38.58
C ALA A 93 -12.72 -16.56 -37.13
N THR A 94 -11.68 -15.93 -36.61
CA THR A 94 -11.61 -15.45 -35.23
C THR A 94 -11.21 -13.98 -35.18
N PHE A 95 -12.18 -13.12 -34.92
CA PHE A 95 -12.02 -11.66 -34.78
C PHE A 95 -11.95 -11.19 -33.33
N ALA A 96 -11.84 -12.11 -32.36
CA ALA A 96 -11.57 -11.71 -30.98
C ALA A 96 -10.06 -11.80 -30.76
N SER A 97 -9.35 -10.69 -30.90
CA SER A 97 -7.98 -10.63 -30.41
C SER A 97 -8.03 -10.58 -28.89
N ASP A 98 -7.48 -11.62 -28.24
CA ASP A 98 -7.26 -11.58 -26.80
C ASP A 98 -6.43 -10.34 -26.43
N PRO A 99 -6.74 -9.67 -25.30
CA PRO A 99 -5.97 -8.52 -24.88
C PRO A 99 -4.51 -8.91 -24.65
N PRO A 100 -3.56 -8.01 -24.97
CA PRO A 100 -2.16 -8.37 -24.92
C PRO A 100 -1.74 -8.69 -23.49
N PRO A 101 -0.89 -9.71 -23.26
CA PRO A 101 -0.52 -10.16 -21.91
C PRO A 101 0.01 -9.06 -20.99
N TRP A 102 0.72 -8.07 -21.53
CA TRP A 102 1.23 -6.94 -20.77
C TRP A 102 0.12 -6.03 -20.21
N ALA A 103 -0.99 -5.86 -20.94
CA ALA A 103 -2.12 -5.05 -20.49
C ALA A 103 -2.84 -5.70 -19.31
N LEU A 104 -2.99 -7.04 -19.32
CA LEU A 104 -3.52 -7.76 -18.17
C LEU A 104 -2.65 -7.58 -16.94
N ARG A 105 -1.32 -7.70 -17.08
CA ARG A 105 -0.38 -7.54 -15.95
C ARG A 105 -0.42 -6.15 -15.33
N ILE A 106 -0.48 -5.11 -16.15
CA ILE A 106 -0.59 -3.72 -15.66
C ILE A 106 -1.89 -3.53 -14.89
N ASN A 107 -3.02 -3.95 -15.46
CA ASN A 107 -4.32 -3.82 -14.79
C ASN A 107 -4.35 -4.64 -13.49
N GLU A 108 -3.86 -5.87 -13.48
CA GLU A 108 -3.75 -6.71 -12.27
C GLU A 108 -2.98 -5.99 -11.16
N LEU A 109 -1.80 -5.44 -11.47
CA LEU A 109 -0.97 -4.69 -10.51
C LEU A 109 -1.65 -3.42 -10.01
N TRP A 110 -2.28 -2.65 -10.89
CA TRP A 110 -2.95 -1.40 -10.52
C TRP A 110 -4.25 -1.64 -9.75
N PHE A 111 -5.06 -2.64 -10.10
CA PHE A 111 -6.21 -3.01 -9.27
C PHE A 111 -5.78 -3.52 -7.90
N ALA A 112 -4.74 -4.38 -7.83
CA ALA A 112 -4.21 -4.86 -6.54
C ALA A 112 -3.70 -3.70 -5.68
N SER A 113 -2.95 -2.76 -6.27
CA SER A 113 -2.50 -1.57 -5.58
C SER A 113 -3.67 -0.73 -5.05
N LEU A 114 -4.73 -0.52 -5.84
CA LEU A 114 -5.89 0.28 -5.44
C LEU A 114 -6.62 -0.38 -4.27
N ILE A 115 -6.83 -1.69 -4.34
CA ILE A 115 -7.46 -2.48 -3.27
C ILE A 115 -6.65 -2.36 -1.98
N CYS A 116 -5.32 -2.51 -2.04
CA CYS A 116 -4.47 -2.36 -0.85
C CYS A 116 -4.54 -0.94 -0.25
N SER A 117 -4.58 0.11 -1.09
CA SER A 117 -4.73 1.50 -0.64
C SER A 117 -6.07 1.72 0.08
N LEU A 118 -7.18 1.29 -0.54
CA LEU A 118 -8.52 1.42 0.03
C LEU A 118 -8.69 0.57 1.29
N ALA A 119 -8.13 -0.64 1.32
CA ALA A 119 -8.09 -1.47 2.52
C ALA A 119 -7.33 -0.79 3.66
N THR A 120 -6.19 -0.16 3.36
CA THR A 120 -5.43 0.62 4.34
C THR A 120 -6.27 1.77 4.91
N ALA A 121 -6.96 2.53 4.05
CA ALA A 121 -7.83 3.61 4.49
C ALA A 121 -9.00 3.10 5.36
N SER A 122 -9.65 2.00 4.95
CA SER A 122 -10.75 1.38 5.68
C SER A 122 -10.33 0.90 7.07
N VAL A 123 -9.22 0.16 7.17
CA VAL A 123 -8.69 -0.32 8.45
C VAL A 123 -8.21 0.86 9.30
N GLY A 124 -7.60 1.90 8.70
CA GLY A 124 -7.23 3.12 9.40
C GLY A 124 -8.43 3.83 10.04
N MET A 125 -9.57 3.91 9.35
CA MET A 125 -10.81 4.44 9.95
C MET A 125 -11.28 3.61 11.15
N LEU A 126 -11.21 2.27 11.07
CA LEU A 126 -11.56 1.39 12.20
C LEU A 126 -10.63 1.62 13.39
N VAL A 127 -9.31 1.70 13.16
CA VAL A 127 -8.32 2.03 14.20
C VAL A 127 -8.67 3.35 14.89
N LYS A 128 -9.01 4.39 14.14
CA LYS A 128 -9.46 5.67 14.73
C LYS A 128 -10.71 5.51 15.60
N GLN A 129 -11.69 4.73 15.16
CA GLN A 129 -12.90 4.47 15.93
C GLN A 129 -12.59 3.75 17.24
N TRP A 130 -11.77 2.69 17.19
CA TRP A 130 -11.35 1.95 18.37
C TRP A 130 -10.58 2.83 19.37
N LEU A 131 -9.67 3.68 18.88
CA LEU A 131 -8.91 4.61 19.72
C LEU A 131 -9.77 5.76 20.27
N LYS A 132 -10.84 6.14 19.57
CA LYS A 132 -11.83 7.11 20.08
C LYS A 132 -12.63 6.51 21.23
N GLU A 133 -13.11 5.28 21.07
CA GLU A 133 -13.88 4.57 22.10
C GLU A 133 -13.02 4.25 23.33
N TYR A 134 -11.73 3.94 23.12
CA TYR A 134 -10.79 3.77 24.22
C TYR A 134 -10.63 5.06 25.05
N ALA A 135 -10.49 6.22 24.38
CA ALA A 135 -10.29 7.51 25.05
C ALA A 135 -11.57 8.08 25.72
N ALA A 136 -12.76 7.72 25.25
CA ALA A 136 -14.03 8.26 25.76
C ALA A 136 -14.29 7.99 27.26
N PHE A 137 -13.70 6.92 27.81
CA PHE A 137 -13.90 6.51 29.21
C PHE A 137 -12.99 7.22 30.23
N ALA A 138 -12.21 8.22 29.81
CA ALA A 138 -11.33 8.99 30.68
C ALA A 138 -12.06 9.95 31.67
N ARG A 139 -13.41 9.96 31.69
CA ARG A 139 -14.26 10.89 32.46
C ARG A 139 -14.70 10.39 33.86
N VAL A 140 -14.23 9.23 34.31
CA VAL A 140 -14.61 8.61 35.61
C VAL A 140 -13.69 9.10 36.74
N SER A 141 -13.99 8.80 38.02
CA SER A 141 -13.16 9.20 39.16
C SER A 141 -11.70 8.71 39.03
N PRO A 142 -10.68 9.40 39.61
CA PRO A 142 -9.26 9.08 39.40
C PRO A 142 -8.88 7.62 39.72
N ARG A 143 -9.54 7.02 40.72
CA ARG A 143 -9.31 5.65 41.18
C ARG A 143 -9.98 4.62 40.26
N GLU A 144 -11.22 4.85 39.86
CA GLU A 144 -11.96 3.99 38.93
C GLU A 144 -11.34 4.02 37.53
N ARG A 145 -10.83 5.18 37.08
CA ARG A 145 -10.06 5.28 35.82
C ARG A 145 -8.82 4.40 35.84
N LEU A 146 -8.09 4.37 36.95
CA LEU A 146 -6.88 3.56 37.05
C LEU A 146 -7.21 2.07 36.95
N GLN A 147 -8.29 1.63 37.60
CA GLN A 147 -8.76 0.25 37.57
C GLN A 147 -9.28 -0.16 36.18
N VAL A 148 -10.12 0.66 35.55
CA VAL A 148 -10.64 0.40 34.19
C VAL A 148 -9.51 0.37 33.16
N ARG A 149 -8.52 1.27 33.30
CA ARG A 149 -7.32 1.28 32.47
C ARG A 149 -6.49 0.03 32.69
N GLN A 150 -6.22 -0.38 33.94
CA GLN A 150 -5.45 -1.58 34.23
C GLN A 150 -6.14 -2.85 33.71
N PHE A 151 -7.48 -2.86 33.64
CA PHE A 151 -8.27 -3.93 33.06
C PHE A 151 -8.22 -3.97 31.52
N ARG A 152 -8.23 -2.80 30.84
CA ARG A 152 -8.24 -2.71 29.36
C ARG A 152 -6.86 -2.59 28.70
N ASN A 153 -5.84 -2.13 29.41
CA ASN A 153 -4.48 -2.01 28.88
C ASN A 153 -3.89 -3.37 28.43
N PRO A 154 -4.14 -4.50 29.14
CA PRO A 154 -3.86 -5.83 28.61
C PRO A 154 -4.63 -6.07 27.32
N GLY A 155 -5.91 -5.69 27.25
CA GLY A 155 -6.73 -5.79 26.04
C GLY A 155 -6.14 -5.06 24.84
N LEU A 156 -5.62 -3.84 25.00
CA LEU A 156 -5.01 -3.11 23.87
C LEU A 156 -3.79 -3.83 23.30
N SER A 157 -3.01 -4.49 24.17
CA SER A 157 -1.86 -5.31 23.79
C SER A 157 -2.29 -6.69 23.26
N THR A 158 -3.30 -7.32 23.85
CA THR A 158 -3.81 -8.64 23.45
C THR A 158 -4.49 -8.59 22.09
N TRP A 159 -5.24 -7.52 21.81
CA TRP A 159 -5.93 -7.31 20.54
C TRP A 159 -5.06 -6.57 19.50
N MET A 160 -3.79 -6.29 19.82
CA MET A 160 -2.77 -5.76 18.89
C MET A 160 -3.20 -4.50 18.10
N VAL A 161 -4.09 -3.65 18.65
CA VAL A 161 -4.64 -2.48 17.94
C VAL A 161 -3.55 -1.53 17.45
N LEU A 162 -2.54 -1.28 18.29
CA LEU A 162 -1.39 -0.45 17.94
C LEU A 162 -0.46 -1.11 16.91
N GLU A 163 -0.43 -2.44 16.86
CA GLU A 163 0.36 -3.16 15.85
C GLU A 163 -0.34 -3.16 14.49
N ILE A 164 -1.67 -3.29 14.48
CA ILE A 164 -2.49 -3.09 13.29
C ILE A 164 -2.26 -1.68 12.74
N ALA A 165 -2.31 -0.65 13.61
CA ALA A 165 -2.02 0.72 13.21
C ALA A 165 -0.60 0.89 12.64
N ALA A 166 0.40 0.25 13.25
CA ALA A 166 1.77 0.26 12.76
C ALA A 166 1.96 -0.49 11.43
N ALA A 167 1.03 -1.35 11.03
CA ALA A 167 1.06 -2.08 9.76
C ALA A 167 0.47 -1.30 8.59
N LEU A 168 -0.40 -0.32 8.86
CA LEU A 168 -1.04 0.50 7.84
C LEU A 168 -0.04 1.18 6.90
N PRO A 169 1.03 1.86 7.38
CA PRO A 169 2.03 2.44 6.50
C PRO A 169 2.70 1.40 5.59
N ILE A 170 2.91 0.18 6.08
CA ILE A 170 3.57 -0.88 5.30
C ILE A 170 2.65 -1.36 4.19
N LEU A 171 1.37 -1.57 4.48
CA LEU A 171 0.38 -1.96 3.47
C LEU A 171 0.26 -0.90 2.37
N LEU A 172 0.34 0.39 2.74
CA LEU A 172 0.34 1.52 1.82
C LEU A 172 1.61 1.59 0.97
N GLN A 173 2.77 1.27 1.54
CA GLN A 173 4.03 1.18 0.80
C GLN A 173 4.05 -0.01 -0.18
N ILE A 174 3.44 -1.15 0.19
CA ILE A 174 3.25 -2.28 -0.72
C ILE A 174 2.37 -1.86 -1.90
N SER A 175 1.26 -1.17 -1.61
CA SER A 175 0.38 -0.59 -2.62
C SER A 175 1.16 0.34 -3.57
N LEU A 176 1.92 1.30 -3.04
CA LEU A 176 2.79 2.18 -3.84
C LEU A 176 3.80 1.42 -4.71
N GLY A 177 4.41 0.36 -4.16
CA GLY A 177 5.34 -0.51 -4.89
C GLY A 177 4.67 -1.24 -6.06
N LEU A 178 3.49 -1.82 -5.84
CA LEU A 178 2.70 -2.47 -6.89
C LEU A 178 2.36 -1.49 -8.02
N PHE A 179 1.96 -0.26 -7.67
CA PHE A 179 1.71 0.79 -8.66
C PHE A 179 2.95 1.14 -9.49
N PHE A 180 4.11 1.34 -8.84
CA PHE A 180 5.36 1.66 -9.55
C PHE A 180 5.85 0.54 -10.45
N ILE A 181 5.67 -0.73 -10.06
CA ILE A 181 5.98 -1.87 -10.94
C ILE A 181 5.08 -1.81 -12.18
N GLY A 182 3.78 -1.60 -12.01
CA GLY A 182 2.85 -1.42 -13.13
C GLY A 182 3.21 -0.20 -14.01
N LEU A 183 3.66 0.90 -13.40
CA LEU A 183 4.10 2.11 -14.11
C LEU A 183 5.34 1.86 -14.98
N CYS A 184 6.29 1.03 -14.51
CA CYS A 184 7.45 0.64 -15.32
C CYS A 184 7.02 -0.16 -16.54
N PHE A 185 6.11 -1.13 -16.38
CA PHE A 185 5.57 -1.90 -17.50
C PHE A 185 4.80 -1.02 -18.49
N PHE A 186 3.96 -0.12 -17.97
CA PHE A 186 3.19 0.82 -18.78
C PHE A 186 4.10 1.73 -19.62
N THR A 187 5.05 2.41 -18.99
CA THR A 187 5.95 3.32 -19.69
C THR A 187 6.85 2.61 -20.70
N ALA A 188 7.29 1.38 -20.40
CA ALA A 188 8.04 0.56 -21.34
C ALA A 188 7.20 0.09 -22.54
N ALA A 189 5.90 -0.15 -22.35
CA ALA A 189 4.98 -0.50 -23.44
C ALA A 189 4.69 0.70 -24.36
N VAL A 190 4.66 1.92 -23.81
CA VAL A 190 4.45 3.15 -24.61
C VAL A 190 5.70 3.55 -25.38
N ASP A 191 6.86 3.67 -24.71
CA ASP A 191 8.12 4.03 -25.36
C ASP A 191 9.34 3.53 -24.58
N PRO A 192 10.34 2.90 -25.23
CA PRO A 192 11.54 2.39 -24.55
C PRO A 192 12.40 3.44 -23.83
N ARG A 193 12.34 4.71 -24.21
CA ARG A 193 13.08 5.80 -23.51
C ARG A 193 12.35 6.19 -22.23
N LEU A 194 11.02 6.31 -22.28
CA LEU A 194 10.20 6.55 -21.09
C LEU A 194 10.33 5.40 -20.08
N GLY A 195 10.30 4.15 -20.56
CA GLY A 195 10.49 2.97 -19.72
C GLY A 195 11.82 2.98 -18.97
N ARG A 196 12.94 3.32 -19.64
CA ARG A 196 14.25 3.42 -18.98
C ARG A 196 14.30 4.51 -17.92
N SER A 197 13.69 5.66 -18.18
CA SER A 197 13.62 6.76 -17.22
C SER A 197 12.80 6.38 -15.98
N SER A 198 11.61 5.81 -16.17
CA SER A 198 10.76 5.33 -15.08
C SER A 198 11.46 4.26 -14.24
N LEU A 199 12.10 3.29 -14.90
CA LEU A 199 12.84 2.22 -14.22
C LEU A 199 13.97 2.78 -13.34
N PHE A 200 14.74 3.75 -13.82
CA PHE A 200 15.80 4.38 -13.05
C PHE A 200 15.26 5.07 -11.78
N LEU A 201 14.17 5.84 -11.91
CA LEU A 201 13.54 6.54 -10.80
C LEU A 201 12.98 5.55 -9.76
N VAL A 202 12.29 4.50 -10.21
CA VAL A 202 11.70 3.48 -9.32
C VAL A 202 12.78 2.69 -8.60
N ASN A 203 13.87 2.32 -9.27
CA ASN A 203 14.99 1.63 -8.63
C ASN A 203 15.70 2.51 -7.59
N SER A 204 15.86 3.81 -7.87
CA SER A 204 16.43 4.76 -6.91
C SER A 204 15.57 4.87 -5.65
N TRP A 205 14.25 5.00 -5.81
CA TRP A 205 13.30 4.98 -4.70
C TRP A 205 13.36 3.65 -3.92
N ALA A 206 13.32 2.51 -4.61
CA ALA A 206 13.35 1.19 -3.97
C ALA A 206 14.66 0.97 -3.20
N PHE A 207 15.79 1.43 -3.75
CA PHE A 207 17.08 1.39 -3.07
C PHE A 207 17.07 2.23 -1.79
N PHE A 208 16.52 3.44 -1.83
CA PHE A 208 16.38 4.29 -0.64
C PHE A 208 15.53 3.61 0.44
N VAL A 209 14.36 3.07 0.08
CA VAL A 209 13.49 2.34 1.01
C VAL A 209 14.22 1.14 1.59
N LEU A 210 14.87 0.32 0.76
CA LEU A 210 15.63 -0.84 1.22
C LEU A 210 16.73 -0.43 2.20
N MET A 211 17.47 0.64 1.92
CA MET A 211 18.49 1.16 2.83
C MET A 211 17.90 1.54 4.19
N THR A 212 16.73 2.18 4.24
CA THR A 212 16.09 2.51 5.53
C THR A 212 15.63 1.28 6.31
N VAL A 213 15.23 0.20 5.63
CA VAL A 213 14.81 -1.06 6.25
C VAL A 213 16.00 -1.85 6.78
N VAL A 214 17.13 -1.83 6.08
CA VAL A 214 18.32 -2.61 6.42
C VAL A 214 19.22 -1.86 7.43
N ALA A 215 19.25 -0.52 7.44
CA ALA A 215 20.09 0.27 8.34
C ALA A 215 20.01 -0.11 9.85
N PRO A 216 18.85 -0.47 10.42
CA PRO A 216 18.74 -0.95 11.80
C PRO A 216 19.45 -2.27 12.10
N LEU A 217 19.74 -3.09 11.07
CA LEU A 217 20.48 -4.35 11.22
C LEU A 217 21.98 -4.09 11.50
N PHE A 218 22.52 -3.01 10.95
CA PHE A 218 23.94 -2.67 11.09
C PHE A 218 24.23 -1.79 12.32
N SER A 219 23.26 -1.02 12.80
CA SER A 219 23.45 -0.16 13.98
C SER A 219 22.25 -0.16 14.92
N PRO A 220 22.43 -0.54 16.21
CA PRO A 220 21.36 -0.46 17.21
C PRO A 220 20.99 0.99 17.58
N ARG A 221 21.81 1.98 17.20
CA ARG A 221 21.54 3.41 17.37
C ARG A 221 20.75 4.00 16.19
N CYS A 222 20.44 3.22 15.17
CA CYS A 222 19.70 3.68 14.00
C CYS A 222 18.27 4.15 14.40
N PRO A 223 17.83 5.34 13.94
CA PRO A 223 16.51 5.87 14.26
C PRO A 223 15.37 5.15 13.51
N PHE A 224 15.65 4.42 12.43
CA PHE A 224 14.65 3.77 11.55
C PHE A 224 14.05 2.49 12.17
N LYS A 225 13.48 2.57 13.37
CA LYS A 225 12.90 1.40 14.05
C LYS A 225 11.49 1.13 13.53
N LEU A 226 11.33 0.14 12.65
CA LEU A 226 10.01 -0.39 12.31
C LEU A 226 9.42 -1.15 13.51
N PRO A 227 8.29 -0.71 14.10
CA PRO A 227 7.70 -1.36 15.27
C PRO A 227 7.40 -2.85 15.06
N LEU A 228 6.93 -3.22 13.87
CA LEU A 228 6.59 -4.58 13.47
C LEU A 228 7.79 -5.50 13.31
N LEU A 229 8.95 -4.95 12.94
CA LEU A 229 10.17 -5.73 12.73
C LEU A 229 10.98 -5.90 14.02
N LYS A 230 10.54 -5.39 15.18
CA LYS A 230 11.30 -5.50 16.45
C LYS A 230 11.57 -6.96 16.85
N GLY A 231 10.63 -7.88 16.62
CA GLY A 231 10.83 -9.32 16.86
C GLY A 231 11.80 -9.94 15.86
N LEU A 232 11.57 -9.71 14.57
CA LEU A 232 12.37 -10.27 13.47
C LEU A 232 13.81 -9.75 13.47
N THR A 233 14.02 -8.45 13.68
CA THR A 233 15.35 -7.81 13.77
C THR A 233 16.15 -8.31 14.96
N LYS A 234 15.51 -8.62 16.10
CA LYS A 234 16.19 -9.21 17.26
C LYS A 234 16.65 -10.64 16.96
N GLY A 235 15.85 -11.43 16.23
CA GLY A 235 16.19 -12.77 15.77
C GLY A 235 17.30 -12.79 14.70
N LEU A 236 17.13 -12.02 13.63
CA LEU A 236 18.10 -11.88 12.53
C LEU A 236 19.44 -11.31 13.01
N ARG A 237 19.43 -10.33 13.90
CA ARG A 237 20.67 -9.79 14.49
C ARG A 237 21.43 -10.84 15.29
N ASN A 238 20.74 -11.70 16.03
CA ASN A 238 21.39 -12.78 16.77
C ASN A 238 22.01 -13.83 15.82
N TYR A 239 21.52 -13.93 14.58
CA TYR A 239 22.04 -14.81 13.54
C TYR A 239 23.20 -14.18 12.75
N VAL A 240 23.17 -12.86 12.51
CA VAL A 240 24.21 -12.12 11.77
C VAL A 240 25.41 -11.73 12.65
N VAL A 241 25.19 -11.52 13.95
CA VAL A 241 26.25 -11.07 14.90
C VAL A 241 26.88 -12.24 15.67
N ARG A 242 26.35 -13.47 15.55
CA ARG A 242 27.04 -14.67 16.04
C ARG A 242 27.72 -15.36 14.84
N PRO A 243 29.08 -15.39 14.79
CA PRO A 243 29.79 -16.24 13.84
C PRO A 243 29.53 -17.73 14.13
#